data_AF-A0A6N6RZI2-F1
#
_entry.id   AF-A0A6N6RZI2-F1
#
_cell.length_a   1.000
_cell.length_b   1.000
_cell.length_c   1.000
_cell.angle_alpha   90.00
_cell.angle_beta   90.00
_cell.angle_gamma   90.00
#
_symmetry.space_group_name_H-M   'P 1'
#
loop_
_entity.id
_entity.type
_entity.pdbx_description
1 polymer ?
#
loop_
_entity_poly.entity_id
_entity_poly.type
_entity_poly.pdbx_seq_one_letter_code
_entity_poly.pdbx_strand_id
1 'polypeptide(L)'
;MVGIGPGARNEISQRALDALKESETIVGYKLYIDLIDDIIGNKQVISTAMRKEIECVEQAIQEALSGKIVSIISSGDPGVYGMA
;
A
#
# COMPACT_ATOMS: atom_id res chain seq x y z
N MET A 1 -2.37 -3.81 6.36
CA MET A 1 -2.36 -4.14 4.91
C MET A 1 -3.68 -3.74 4.29
N VAL A 2 -3.64 -3.23 3.05
CA VAL A 2 -4.80 -2.73 2.31
C VAL A 2 -4.88 -3.43 0.96
N GLY A 3 -5.97 -4.15 0.72
CA GLY A 3 -6.30 -4.71 -0.60
C GLY A 3 -7.09 -3.71 -1.43
N ILE A 4 -6.61 -3.40 -2.64
CA ILE A 4 -7.27 -2.44 -3.54
C ILE A 4 -8.16 -3.10 -4.60
N GLY A 5 -8.33 -4.43 -4.53
CA GLY A 5 -9.12 -5.17 -5.51
C GLY A 5 -8.49 -5.19 -6.91
N PRO A 6 -9.26 -5.46 -7.98
CA PRO A 6 -8.76 -5.63 -9.36
C PRO A 6 -8.12 -4.38 -9.98
N GLY A 7 -8.11 -3.25 -9.26
CA GLY A 7 -7.50 -1.99 -9.70
C GLY A 7 -8.50 -0.97 -10.24
N ALA A 8 -9.79 -1.29 -10.32
CA ALA A 8 -10.82 -0.32 -10.67
C ALA A 8 -11.24 0.50 -9.45
N ARG A 9 -11.25 1.83 -9.56
CA ARG A 9 -11.54 2.76 -8.46
C ARG A 9 -12.87 2.49 -7.75
N ASN A 10 -13.87 2.07 -8.51
CA ASN A 10 -15.21 1.73 -8.04
C ASN A 10 -15.28 0.37 -7.30
N GLU A 11 -14.19 -0.40 -7.31
CA GLU A 11 -14.09 -1.70 -6.64
C GLU A 11 -13.24 -1.62 -5.35
N ILE A 12 -12.62 -0.46 -5.06
CA ILE A 12 -11.94 -0.22 -3.80
C ILE A 12 -13.00 -0.03 -2.70
N SER A 13 -12.94 -0.87 -1.66
CA SER A 13 -13.86 -0.76 -0.53
C SER A 13 -13.68 0.56 0.24
N GLN A 14 -14.76 1.07 0.83
CA GLN A 14 -14.69 2.29 1.65
C GLN A 14 -13.67 2.15 2.80
N ARG A 15 -13.59 0.98 3.42
CA ARG A 15 -12.59 0.67 4.46
C ARG A 15 -11.15 0.81 3.96
N ALA A 16 -10.88 0.42 2.73
CA ALA A 16 -9.56 0.59 2.12
C ALA A 16 -9.24 2.07 1.87
N LEU A 17 -10.23 2.84 1.38
CA LEU A 17 -10.06 4.29 1.20
C LEU A 17 -9.78 5.02 2.51
N ASP A 18 -10.48 4.66 3.59
CA ASP A 18 -10.29 5.28 4.89
C ASP A 18 -8.89 4.96 5.45
N ALA A 19 -8.44 3.70 5.33
CA ALA A 19 -7.07 3.32 5.71
C ALA A 19 -6.00 4.08 4.91
N LEU A 20 -6.20 4.26 3.59
CA LEU A 20 -5.29 5.04 2.75
C LEU A 20 -5.23 6.51 3.16
N LYS A 21 -6.35 7.10 3.57
CA LYS A 21 -6.42 8.49 4.03
C LYS A 21 -5.67 8.70 5.34
N GLU A 22 -5.83 7.78 6.28
CA GLU A 22 -5.15 7.81 7.59
C GLU A 22 -3.64 7.55 7.48
N SER A 23 -3.21 6.88 6.42
CA SER A 23 -1.80 6.53 6.24
C SER A 23 -0.94 7.73 5.88
N GLU A 24 0.25 7.79 6.44
CA GLU A 24 1.29 8.78 6.12
C GLU A 24 2.25 8.24 5.07
N THR A 25 2.51 6.93 5.12
CA THR A 25 3.39 6.21 4.21
C THR A 25 2.64 5.08 3.50
N ILE A 26 2.76 5.03 2.18
CA ILE A 26 2.20 4.00 1.31
C ILE A 26 3.35 3.15 0.76
N VAL A 27 3.24 1.84 0.91
CA VAL A 27 4.27 0.87 0.52
C VAL A 27 3.67 -0.16 -0.42
N GLY A 28 4.31 -0.48 -1.54
CA GLY A 28 3.79 -1.50 -2.46
C GLY A 28 4.47 -1.54 -3.82
N TYR A 29 3.92 -2.31 -4.73
CA TYR A 29 4.41 -2.32 -6.11
C TYR A 29 3.99 -1.05 -6.83
N LYS A 30 4.93 -0.51 -7.63
CA LYS A 30 4.70 0.71 -8.42
C LYS A 30 3.41 0.66 -9.23
N LEU A 31 3.14 -0.45 -9.92
CA LEU A 31 1.92 -0.62 -10.72
C LEU A 31 0.63 -0.40 -9.90
N TYR A 32 0.58 -0.86 -8.66
CA TYR A 32 -0.61 -0.73 -7.81
C TYR A 32 -0.71 0.63 -7.15
N ILE A 33 0.43 1.25 -6.85
CA ILE A 33 0.49 2.62 -6.36
C ILE A 33 -0.01 3.58 -7.46
N ASP A 34 0.41 3.37 -8.70
CA ASP A 34 -0.01 4.20 -9.85
C ASP A 34 -1.56 4.16 -10.04
N LEU A 35 -2.24 3.09 -9.62
CA LEU A 35 -3.71 2.99 -9.66
C LEU A 35 -4.44 3.81 -8.60
N ILE A 36 -3.74 4.17 -7.52
CA ILE A 36 -4.30 4.92 -6.37
C ILE A 36 -3.60 6.26 -6.16
N ASP A 37 -2.76 6.70 -7.10
CA ASP A 37 -1.94 7.92 -6.99
C ASP A 37 -2.81 9.16 -6.70
N ASP A 38 -3.97 9.24 -7.34
CA ASP A 38 -4.96 10.30 -7.15
C ASP A 38 -5.66 10.25 -5.78
N ILE A 39 -5.65 9.11 -5.10
CA ILE A 39 -6.22 8.91 -3.77
C ILE A 39 -5.19 9.25 -2.68
N ILE A 40 -3.93 8.87 -2.88
CA ILE A 40 -2.87 9.03 -1.88
C ILE A 40 -2.23 10.42 -1.90
N GLY A 41 -2.30 11.14 -3.03
CA GLY A 41 -1.79 12.51 -3.14
C GLY A 41 -0.30 12.62 -2.79
N ASN A 42 0.08 13.60 -1.96
CA ASN A 42 1.48 13.88 -1.62
C ASN A 42 2.05 13.05 -0.46
N LYS A 43 1.44 11.89 -0.14
CA LYS A 43 1.92 10.99 0.93
C LYS A 43 3.30 10.41 0.59
N GLN A 44 4.02 9.95 1.60
CA GLN A 44 5.30 9.27 1.36
C GLN A 44 5.03 7.94 0.65
N VAL A 45 5.70 7.70 -0.48
CA VAL A 45 5.54 6.47 -1.26
C VAL A 45 6.85 5.70 -1.28
N ILE A 46 6.80 4.44 -0.88
CA ILE A 46 7.90 3.49 -0.96
C ILE A 46 7.48 2.42 -1.96
N SER A 47 8.02 2.51 -3.18
CA SER A 47 7.71 1.55 -4.25
C SER A 47 8.94 0.73 -4.60
N THR A 48 8.79 -0.59 -4.76
CA THR A 48 9.85 -1.45 -5.28
C THR A 48 9.57 -1.95 -6.69
N ALA A 49 10.63 -2.11 -7.48
CA ALA A 49 10.60 -2.91 -8.71
C ALA A 49 10.67 -4.40 -8.33
N MET A 50 10.18 -5.29 -9.21
CA MET A 50 10.17 -6.74 -9.00
C MET A 50 11.51 -7.25 -8.42
N ARG A 51 11.45 -8.17 -7.44
CA ARG A 51 12.57 -8.84 -6.72
C ARG A 51 13.13 -8.12 -5.48
N LYS A 52 12.46 -7.10 -4.92
CA LYS A 52 12.87 -6.42 -3.68
C LYS A 52 11.77 -6.35 -2.61
N GLU A 53 11.03 -7.44 -2.43
CA GLU A 53 9.93 -7.49 -1.44
C GLU A 53 10.43 -7.35 0.00
N ILE A 54 11.53 -8.01 0.35
CA ILE A 54 12.09 -7.98 1.71
C ILE A 54 12.48 -6.56 2.10
N GLU A 55 13.22 -5.85 1.25
CA GLU A 55 13.67 -4.47 1.49
C GLU A 55 12.47 -3.51 1.65
N CYS A 56 11.39 -3.76 0.90
CA CYS A 56 10.14 -3.00 0.99
C CYS A 56 9.46 -3.16 2.35
N VAL A 57 9.39 -4.40 2.84
CA VAL A 57 8.80 -4.74 4.13
C VAL A 57 9.65 -4.20 5.28
N GLU A 58 10.97 -4.34 5.20
CA GLU A 58 11.88 -3.77 6.20
C GLU A 58 11.69 -2.25 6.32
N GLN A 59 11.61 -1.53 5.21
CA GLN A 59 11.34 -0.10 5.21
C GLN A 59 9.95 0.23 5.79
N ALA A 60 8.92 -0.54 5.43
CA ALA A 60 7.58 -0.36 6.01
C ALA A 60 7.58 -0.53 7.54
N ILE A 61 8.32 -1.52 8.04
CA ILE A 61 8.48 -1.77 9.48
C ILE A 61 9.22 -0.62 10.15
N GLN A 62 10.31 -0.12 9.56
CA GLN A 62 11.05 1.01 10.12
C GLN A 62 10.18 2.28 10.22
N GLU A 63 9.40 2.58 9.19
CA GLU A 63 8.48 3.72 9.18
C GLU A 63 7.38 3.53 10.24
N ALA A 64 6.83 2.33 10.38
CA ALA A 64 5.84 2.04 11.43
C ALA A 64 6.44 2.15 12.84
N LEU A 65 7.67 1.67 13.05
CA LEU A 65 8.40 1.81 14.31
C LEU A 65 8.76 3.27 14.64
N SER A 66 8.85 4.13 13.62
CA SER A 66 9.01 5.58 13.80
C SER A 66 7.72 6.29 14.27
N GLY A 67 6.61 5.55 14.40
CA GLY A 67 5.32 6.04 14.88
C GLY A 67 4.38 6.50 13.76
N LYS A 68 4.75 6.32 12.49
CA LYS A 68 3.90 6.68 11.36
C LYS A 68 2.85 5.61 11.07
N ILE A 69 1.71 6.04 10.55
CA ILE A 69 0.70 5.11 10.02
C ILE A 69 1.11 4.65 8.62
N VAL A 70 1.40 3.37 8.45
CA VAL A 70 1.91 2.79 7.20
C VAL A 70 0.88 1.84 6.57
N SER A 71 0.55 2.06 5.30
CA SER A 71 -0.27 1.14 4.51
C SER A 71 0.53 0.40 3.46
N ILE A 72 0.53 -0.93 3.54
CA ILE A 72 1.08 -1.82 2.53
C ILE A 72 -0.04 -2.24 1.56
N ILE A 73 0.17 -2.00 0.26
CA ILE A 73 -0.81 -2.19 -0.83
C ILE A 73 -0.62 -3.55 -1.51
N SER A 74 -1.72 -4.26 -1.72
CA SER A 74 -1.79 -5.52 -2.47
C SER A 74 -2.96 -5.50 -3.48
N SER A 75 -2.79 -6.16 -4.62
CA SER A 75 -3.78 -6.23 -5.74
C SER A 75 -4.87 -7.27 -5.59
N GLY A 76 -4.82 -8.06 -4.54
CA GLY A 76 -5.83 -9.04 -4.15
C GLY A 76 -5.77 -9.20 -2.64
N ASP A 77 -6.83 -9.78 -2.05
CA ASP A 77 -7.02 -9.95 -0.60
C ASP A 77 -5.67 -10.12 0.12
N PRO A 78 -5.33 -9.29 1.12
CA PRO A 78 -4.05 -9.40 1.82
C PRO A 78 -3.80 -10.80 2.44
N GLY A 79 -4.81 -11.68 2.50
CA GLY A 79 -4.69 -13.09 2.88
C GLY A 79 -4.50 -14.09 1.73
N VAL A 80 -4.53 -13.67 0.46
CA VAL A 80 -4.42 -14.54 -0.72
C VAL A 80 -3.32 -14.02 -1.67
N TYR A 81 -2.11 -14.58 -1.49
CA TYR A 81 -0.90 -14.35 -2.30
C TYR A 81 -0.26 -12.94 -2.27
N GLY A 82 -0.58 -12.09 -1.29
CA GLY A 82 0.16 -10.86 -0.98
C GLY A 82 0.85 -10.99 0.38
N MET A 83 2.09 -10.50 0.50
CA MET A 83 2.95 -10.49 1.71
C MET A 83 2.18 -10.49 3.05
N ALA A 84 1.89 -11.68 3.59
CA ALA A 84 1.40 -11.86 4.95
C ALA A 84 2.58 -11.91 5.94
#